data_AF-A0A7C9PS57-F1
#
_entry.id   AF-A0A7C9PS57-F1
#
_cell.length_a   1.000
_cell.length_b   1.000
_cell.length_c   1.000
_cell.angle_alpha   90.00
_cell.angle_beta   90.00
_cell.angle_gamma   90.00
#
_symmetry.space_group_name_H-M   'P 1'
#
loop_
_entity.id
_entity.type
_entity.pdbx_description
1 polymer ?
#
loop_
_entity_poly.entity_id
_entity_poly.type
_entity_poly.pdbx_seq_one_letter_code
_entity_poly.pdbx_strand_id
1 'polypeptide(L)'
;MERGYDREQIRNLFRFIEWIVALPQEIQQEFKAEVKRLEEKRKMPFITSFERDGIEQGLRQGLKEGTLQTAREDIGDVLEARFSVVPDNLTATLDGIDDKAWLKQLLKRAAIAPSLEAFEQVLASGKQSS
;
A
#
# COMPACT_ATOMS: atom_id res chain seq x y z
N MET A 1 -8.56 -34.92 11.99
CA MET A 1 -8.33 -35.27 10.57
C MET A 1 -8.89 -34.14 9.74
N GLU A 2 -8.03 -33.22 9.28
CA GLU A 2 -8.42 -32.18 8.34
C GLU A 2 -8.69 -32.85 6.99
N ARG A 3 -9.96 -32.93 6.59
CA ARG A 3 -10.31 -33.38 5.24
C ARG A 3 -9.96 -32.26 4.27
N GLY A 4 -8.72 -32.26 3.80
CA GLY A 4 -8.31 -31.43 2.67
C GLY A 4 -9.12 -31.83 1.43
N TYR A 5 -9.55 -30.84 0.66
CA TYR A 5 -10.17 -31.07 -0.65
C TYR A 5 -9.11 -31.61 -1.62
N ASP A 6 -9.46 -32.65 -2.38
CA ASP A 6 -8.57 -33.14 -3.44
C ASP A 6 -8.42 -32.10 -4.57
N ARG A 7 -7.32 -32.15 -5.32
CA ARG A 7 -7.02 -31.20 -6.41
C ARG A 7 -8.15 -31.13 -7.43
N GLU A 8 -8.86 -32.23 -7.67
CA GLU A 8 -10.02 -32.25 -8.55
C GLU A 8 -11.21 -31.47 -7.97
N GLN A 9 -11.43 -31.58 -6.66
CA GLN A 9 -12.49 -30.83 -5.95
C GLN A 9 -12.20 -29.34 -5.95
N ILE A 10 -10.93 -28.94 -5.75
CA ILE A 10 -10.49 -27.54 -5.84
C ILE A 10 -10.72 -27.00 -7.26
N ARG A 11 -10.33 -27.76 -8.29
CA ARG A 11 -10.54 -27.37 -9.69
C ARG A 11 -12.03 -27.24 -10.04
N ASN A 12 -12.85 -28.20 -9.60
CA ASN A 12 -14.28 -28.19 -9.82
C ASN A 12 -14.96 -27.01 -9.11
N LEU A 13 -14.48 -26.63 -7.92
CA LEU A 13 -14.93 -25.45 -7.20
C LEU A 13 -14.56 -24.16 -7.95
N PHE A 14 -13.31 -24.02 -8.42
CA PHE A 14 -12.92 -22.85 -9.21
C PHE A 14 -13.72 -22.74 -10.51
N ARG A 15 -13.92 -23.83 -11.24
CA ARG A 15 -14.78 -23.84 -12.44
C ARG A 15 -16.23 -23.48 -12.13
N PHE A 16 -16.77 -23.94 -11.00
CA PHE A 16 -18.10 -23.57 -10.55
C PHE A 16 -18.19 -22.06 -10.23
N ILE A 17 -17.16 -21.50 -9.58
CA ILE A 17 -17.06 -20.06 -9.31
C ILE A 17 -16.95 -19.28 -10.64
N GLU A 18 -16.15 -19.73 -11.60
CA GLU A 18 -16.05 -19.12 -12.93
C GLU A 18 -17.39 -19.12 -13.68
N TRP A 19 -18.20 -20.18 -13.54
CA TRP A 19 -19.55 -20.23 -14.11
C TRP A 19 -20.53 -19.27 -13.40
N ILE A 20 -20.36 -19.02 -12.10
CA ILE A 20 -21.09 -17.96 -11.39
C ILE A 20 -20.70 -16.57 -11.90
N VAL A 21 -19.42 -16.36 -12.25
CA VAL A 21 -18.96 -15.09 -12.84
C VAL A 21 -19.52 -14.86 -14.26
N ALA A 22 -19.83 -15.94 -14.98
CA ALA A 22 -20.45 -15.93 -16.31
C ALA A 22 -21.99 -16.09 -16.31
N LEU A 23 -22.66 -15.78 -15.20
CA LEU A 23 -24.12 -15.88 -15.10
C LEU A 23 -24.84 -15.03 -16.17
N PRO A 24 -25.91 -15.55 -16.80
CA PRO A 24 -26.85 -14.73 -17.58
C PRO A 24 -27.30 -13.52 -16.76
N GLN A 25 -27.42 -12.37 -17.42
CA GLN A 25 -27.58 -11.09 -16.77
C GLN A 25 -28.79 -11.06 -15.83
N GLU A 26 -29.89 -11.74 -16.19
CA GLU A 26 -31.12 -11.84 -15.41
C GLU A 26 -30.90 -12.51 -14.05
N ILE A 27 -30.17 -13.62 -14.04
CA ILE A 27 -29.89 -14.39 -12.81
C ILE A 27 -28.90 -13.62 -11.93
N GLN A 28 -27.93 -12.93 -12.55
CA GLN A 28 -26.99 -12.09 -11.82
C GLN A 28 -27.70 -10.92 -11.12
N GLN A 29 -28.70 -10.31 -11.75
CA GLN A 29 -29.51 -9.24 -11.15
C GLN A 29 -30.35 -9.76 -9.98
N GLU A 30 -30.98 -10.93 -10.14
CA GLU A 30 -31.77 -11.56 -9.07
C GLU A 30 -30.89 -11.91 -7.85
N PHE A 31 -29.72 -12.52 -8.09
CA PHE A 31 -28.76 -12.83 -7.03
C PHE A 31 -28.29 -11.58 -6.29
N LYS A 32 -27.91 -10.51 -7.01
CA LYS A 32 -27.51 -9.23 -6.39
C LYS A 32 -28.63 -8.60 -5.56
N ALA A 33 -29.87 -8.66 -6.05
CA ALA A 33 -31.03 -8.14 -5.33
C ALA A 33 -31.28 -8.91 -4.02
N GLU A 34 -31.09 -10.23 -4.03
CA GLU A 34 -31.26 -11.05 -2.83
C GLU A 34 -30.12 -10.85 -1.82
N VAL A 35 -28.87 -10.76 -2.28
CA VAL A 35 -27.73 -10.38 -1.42
C VAL A 35 -27.99 -9.04 -0.75
N LYS A 36 -28.41 -8.02 -1.51
CA LYS A 36 -28.72 -6.69 -0.97
C LYS A 36 -29.84 -6.74 0.08
N ARG A 37 -30.91 -7.50 -0.16
CA ARG A 37 -31.99 -7.70 0.83
C ARG A 37 -31.50 -8.38 2.10
N LEU A 38 -30.57 -9.32 2.00
CA LEU A 38 -29.96 -9.97 3.16
C LEU A 38 -29.05 -9.02 3.94
N GLU A 39 -28.27 -8.19 3.25
CA GLU A 39 -27.43 -7.15 3.88
C GLU A 39 -28.28 -6.10 4.61
N GLU A 40 -29.38 -5.63 4.01
CA GLU A 40 -30.32 -4.67 4.60
C GLU A 40 -30.98 -5.23 5.88
N LYS A 41 -31.36 -6.53 5.88
CA LYS A 41 -31.92 -7.21 7.06
C LYS A 41 -30.90 -7.41 8.18
N ARG A 42 -29.62 -7.66 7.84
CA ARG A 42 -28.56 -7.96 8.81
C ARG A 42 -27.73 -6.74 9.22
N LYS A 43 -27.93 -5.58 8.59
CA LYS A 43 -27.16 -4.34 8.76
C LYS A 43 -25.63 -4.51 8.66
N MET A 44 -25.16 -5.51 7.93
CA MET A 44 -23.74 -5.75 7.70
C MET A 44 -23.54 -6.17 6.24
N PRO A 45 -22.66 -5.47 5.49
CA PRO A 45 -22.28 -5.89 4.15
C PRO A 45 -21.69 -7.30 4.18
N PHE A 46 -22.03 -8.11 3.19
CA PHE A 46 -21.40 -9.41 2.97
C PHE A 46 -20.04 -9.18 2.32
N ILE A 47 -19.02 -9.03 3.16
CA ILE A 47 -17.62 -8.99 2.74
C ILE A 47 -17.09 -10.43 2.77
N THR A 48 -16.72 -10.96 1.62
CA THR A 48 -16.04 -12.25 1.51
C THR A 48 -14.68 -12.22 2.24
N SER A 49 -14.14 -13.38 2.60
CA SER A 49 -12.80 -13.45 3.20
C SER A 49 -11.74 -12.82 2.28
N PHE A 50 -11.85 -13.02 0.97
CA PHE A 50 -10.94 -12.43 -0.02
C PHE A 50 -11.03 -10.90 -0.08
N GLU A 51 -12.23 -10.33 -0.03
CA GLU A 51 -12.40 -8.87 0.02
C GLU A 51 -11.85 -8.28 1.32
N ARG A 52 -12.05 -8.98 2.45
CA ARG A 52 -11.48 -8.56 3.74
C ARG A 52 -9.95 -8.55 3.69
N ASP A 53 -9.35 -9.62 3.18
CA ASP A 53 -7.90 -9.73 3.03
C ASP A 53 -7.36 -8.64 2.08
N GLY A 54 -8.06 -8.37 0.98
CA GLY A 54 -7.71 -7.30 0.05
C GLY A 54 -7.77 -5.91 0.68
N ILE A 55 -8.82 -5.62 1.46
CA ILE A 55 -8.95 -4.35 2.21
C ILE A 55 -7.82 -4.21 3.24
N GLU A 56 -7.52 -5.28 3.98
CA GLU A 56 -6.45 -5.25 4.99
C GLU A 56 -5.07 -5.05 4.35
N GLN A 57 -4.77 -5.75 3.26
CA GLN A 57 -3.54 -5.57 2.50
C GLN A 57 -3.43 -4.14 1.96
N GLY A 58 -4.50 -3.61 1.34
CA GLY A 58 -4.55 -2.25 0.83
C GLY A 58 -4.33 -1.21 1.93
N LEU A 59 -4.95 -1.38 3.09
CA LEU A 59 -4.78 -0.48 4.23
C LEU A 59 -3.34 -0.53 4.77
N ARG A 60 -2.76 -1.72 4.91
CA ARG A 60 -1.37 -1.89 5.38
C ARG A 60 -0.38 -1.26 4.40
N GLN A 61 -0.57 -1.46 3.10
CA GLN A 61 0.26 -0.87 2.05
C GLN A 61 0.13 0.66 2.06
N GLY A 62 -1.09 1.19 2.08
CA GLY A 62 -1.34 2.64 2.10
C GLY A 62 -0.77 3.32 3.35
N LEU A 63 -0.87 2.68 4.53
CA LEU A 63 -0.23 3.20 5.75
C LEU A 63 1.30 3.20 5.66
N LYS A 64 1.90 2.18 5.05
CA LYS A 64 3.34 2.12 4.83
C LYS A 64 3.79 3.21 3.87
N GLU A 65 3.14 3.33 2.73
CA GLU A 65 3.43 4.35 1.72
C GLU A 65 3.24 5.76 2.27
N GLY A 66 2.12 6.03 2.95
CA GLY A 66 1.88 7.33 3.59
C GLY A 66 2.94 7.69 4.62
N THR A 67 3.41 6.72 5.41
CA THR A 67 4.50 6.96 6.38
C THR A 67 5.83 7.30 5.71
N LEU A 68 6.14 6.67 4.57
CA LEU A 68 7.35 6.97 3.80
C LEU A 68 7.24 8.33 3.13
N GLN A 69 6.08 8.63 2.55
CA GLN A 69 5.79 9.91 1.89
C GLN A 69 5.95 11.08 2.87
N THR A 70 5.30 11.03 4.03
CA THR A 70 5.45 12.07 5.06
C THR A 70 6.91 12.23 5.51
N ALA A 71 7.65 11.14 5.67
CA ALA A 71 9.06 11.24 6.05
C ALA A 71 9.95 11.90 4.97
N ARG A 72 9.61 11.74 3.67
CA ARG A 72 10.29 12.42 2.56
C ARG A 72 9.93 13.90 2.51
N GLU A 73 8.64 14.22 2.67
CA GLU A 73 8.11 15.59 2.74
C GLU A 73 8.74 16.35 3.92
N ASP A 74 8.76 15.76 5.13
CA ASP A 74 9.38 16.35 6.32
C ASP A 74 10.87 16.69 6.08
N ILE A 75 11.60 15.84 5.34
CA ILE A 75 13.00 16.13 4.98
C ILE A 75 13.05 17.32 4.02
N GLY A 76 12.19 17.33 3.00
CA GLY A 76 12.07 18.44 2.05
C GLY A 76 11.79 19.77 2.74
N ASP A 77 10.77 19.80 3.60
CA ASP A 77 10.36 20.99 4.37
C ASP A 77 11.51 21.53 5.25
N VAL A 78 12.24 20.64 5.93
CA VAL A 78 13.40 21.04 6.73
C VAL A 78 14.52 21.62 5.87
N LEU A 79 14.80 21.01 4.72
CA LEU A 79 15.83 21.51 3.81
C LEU A 79 15.42 22.85 3.19
N GLU A 80 14.16 23.01 2.80
CA GLU A 80 13.62 24.26 2.27
C GLU A 80 13.68 25.37 3.32
N ALA A 81 13.28 25.09 4.56
CA ALA A 81 13.36 26.05 5.65
C ALA A 81 14.79 26.53 5.95
N ARG A 82 15.79 25.68 5.73
CA ARG A 82 17.20 25.99 6.05
C ARG A 82 17.97 26.58 4.87
N PHE A 83 17.68 26.14 3.65
CA PHE A 83 18.47 26.43 2.45
C PHE A 83 17.66 27.14 1.35
N SER A 84 16.41 27.51 1.64
CA SER A 84 15.46 28.26 0.79
C SER A 84 14.96 27.57 -0.48
N VAL A 85 15.79 26.77 -1.14
CA VAL A 85 15.38 26.01 -2.34
C VAL A 85 15.95 24.61 -2.25
N VAL A 86 15.08 23.62 -2.47
CA VAL A 86 15.46 22.22 -2.58
C VAL A 86 15.46 21.85 -4.07
N PRO A 87 16.59 21.41 -4.64
CA PRO A 87 16.66 21.00 -6.05
C PRO A 87 15.76 19.78 -6.35
N ASP A 88 15.08 19.78 -7.50
CA ASP A 88 14.17 18.69 -7.90
C ASP A 88 14.85 17.31 -7.95
N ASN A 89 16.15 17.26 -8.30
CA ASN A 89 16.92 16.02 -8.31
C ASN A 89 17.09 15.41 -6.92
N LEU A 90 17.11 16.25 -5.87
CA LEU A 90 17.20 15.80 -4.50
C LEU A 90 15.88 15.19 -4.06
N THR A 91 14.76 15.84 -4.35
CA THR A 91 13.41 15.33 -4.11
C THR A 91 13.19 13.99 -4.80
N ALA A 92 13.52 13.90 -6.10
CA ALA A 92 13.44 12.65 -6.86
C ALA A 92 14.31 11.53 -6.29
N THR A 93 15.44 11.87 -5.65
CA THR A 93 16.29 10.87 -4.98
C THR A 93 15.67 10.38 -3.67
N LEU A 94 15.03 11.27 -2.89
CA LEU A 94 14.32 10.92 -1.65
C LEU A 94 13.11 10.03 -1.94
N ASP A 95 12.39 10.29 -3.04
CA ASP A 95 11.22 9.51 -3.47
C ASP A 95 11.55 8.04 -3.76
N GLY A 96 12.79 7.73 -4.11
CA GLY A 96 13.27 6.36 -4.32
C GLY A 96 13.63 5.59 -3.05
N ILE A 97 13.52 6.20 -1.85
CA ILE A 97 13.98 5.59 -0.59
C ILE A 97 12.82 4.97 0.17
N ASP A 98 12.75 3.65 0.21
CA ASP A 98 11.71 2.90 0.94
C ASP A 98 12.12 2.45 2.36
N ASP A 99 13.34 2.79 2.79
CA ASP A 99 13.83 2.51 4.14
C ASP A 99 13.43 3.64 5.11
N LYS A 100 12.41 3.37 5.92
CA LYS A 100 11.93 4.27 6.98
C LYS A 100 13.01 4.63 8.01
N ALA A 101 13.88 3.68 8.38
CA ALA A 101 14.93 3.94 9.35
C ALA A 101 15.97 4.90 8.77
N TRP A 102 16.28 4.74 7.48
CA TRP A 102 17.16 5.64 6.77
C TRP A 102 16.55 7.04 6.61
N LEU A 103 15.28 7.15 6.20
CA LEU A 103 14.57 8.43 6.14
C LEU A 103 14.57 9.16 7.49
N LYS A 104 14.36 8.45 8.61
CA LYS A 104 14.48 9.06 9.95
C LYS A 104 15.88 9.59 10.27
N GLN A 105 16.92 8.93 9.78
CA GLN A 105 18.30 9.42 9.95
C GLN A 105 18.55 10.65 9.07
N LEU A 106 18.09 10.61 7.81
CA LEU A 106 18.15 11.74 6.89
C LEU A 106 17.44 12.97 7.45
N LEU A 107 16.25 12.82 8.04
CA LEU A 107 15.55 13.93 8.70
C LEU A 107 16.39 14.59 9.79
N LYS A 108 17.02 13.79 10.67
CA LYS A 108 17.94 14.33 11.68
C LYS A 108 19.13 15.05 11.05
N ARG A 109 19.67 14.52 9.95
CA ARG A 109 20.80 15.11 9.23
C ARG A 109 20.41 16.40 8.51
N ALA A 110 19.23 16.45 7.90
CA ALA A 110 18.68 17.64 7.25
C ALA A 110 18.60 18.81 8.23
N ALA A 111 18.29 18.55 9.51
CA ALA A 111 18.23 19.59 10.54
C ALA A 111 19.60 20.15 10.97
N ILE A 112 20.69 19.37 10.85
CA ILE A 112 22.02 19.74 11.38
C ILE A 112 23.10 19.95 10.32
N ALA A 113 22.86 19.57 9.06
CA ALA A 113 23.85 19.66 8.00
C ALA A 113 24.34 21.11 7.81
N PRO A 114 25.64 21.37 7.64
CA PRO A 114 26.15 22.74 7.50
C PRO A 114 25.78 23.40 6.17
N SER A 115 25.50 22.61 5.14
CA SER A 115 25.05 23.05 3.82
C SER A 115 24.22 21.95 3.13
N LEU A 116 23.60 22.31 2.01
CA LEU A 116 22.86 21.35 1.18
C LEU A 116 23.81 20.30 0.58
N GLU A 117 24.99 20.71 0.11
CA GLU A 117 26.00 19.79 -0.47
C GLU A 117 26.47 18.77 0.56
N ALA A 118 26.65 19.19 1.82
CA ALA A 118 27.01 18.27 2.90
C ALA A 118 25.92 17.22 3.17
N PHE A 119 24.65 17.60 3.03
CA PHE A 119 23.53 16.67 3.12
C PHE A 119 23.51 15.69 1.93
N GLU A 120 23.70 16.19 0.70
CA GLU A 120 23.74 15.36 -0.52
C GLU A 120 24.86 14.32 -0.49
N GLN A 121 26.03 14.66 0.05
CA GLN A 121 27.13 13.70 0.24
C GLN A 121 26.73 12.55 1.18
N VAL A 122 26.03 12.84 2.28
CA VAL A 122 25.52 11.81 3.20
C VAL A 122 24.49 10.94 2.49
N LEU A 123 23.57 11.55 1.74
CA LEU A 123 22.57 10.84 0.96
C LEU A 123 23.20 9.89 -0.07
N ALA A 124 24.25 10.34 -0.76
CA ALA A 124 25.00 9.52 -1.72
C ALA A 124 25.74 8.35 -1.06
N SER A 125 26.28 8.55 0.15
CA SER A 125 26.99 7.50 0.89
C SER A 125 26.07 6.35 1.34
N GLY A 126 24.81 6.65 1.65
CA GLY A 126 23.80 5.65 2.02
C GLY A 126 23.43 4.68 0.89
N LYS A 127 23.64 5.05 -0.38
CA LYS A 127 23.40 4.16 -1.54
C LYS A 127 24.40 3.00 -1.65
N GLN A 128 25.52 3.02 -0.92
CA GLN A 128 26.60 2.02 -1.05
C GLN A 128 26.52 0.87 -0.02
N SER A 129 25.51 0.86 0.86
CA SER A 129 25.39 -0.14 1.95
C SER A 129 24.10 -0.97 1.91
N SER A 130 23.49 -1.13 0.73
CA SER A 130 22.37 -2.05 0.51
C SER A 130 22.65 -3.01 -0.64
#